data_AF-A0A1B8QPX9-F1
#
_entry.id   AF-A0A1B8QPX9-F1
#
_cell.length_a   1.000
_cell.length_b   1.000
_cell.length_c   1.000
_cell.angle_alpha   90.00
_cell.angle_beta   90.00
_cell.angle_gamma   90.00
#
_symmetry.space_group_name_H-M   'P 1'
#
loop_
_entity.id
_entity.type
_entity.pdbx_description
1 polymer ?
#
loop_
_entity_poly.entity_id
_entity_poly.type
_entity_poly.pdbx_seq_one_letter_code
_entity_poly.pdbx_strand_id
1 'polypeptide(L)'
;MIKGKYIYLGCNLYKFVNPHKFDLSEAVSLINVMTGEFARHRDGIIIDSSYEADELFLYDSSFKFQVIDNSVTLFCTNPGMQMYYIADCNGILRIVQGEQFSNYLSLFPILDKEATFVKDSLPIQNENERKVVAFGSSSTEIFDYIFGDNENYLPFWASGWSARGLRKINEQMKPYLNTLIKIPKDSVILLHFGSVDTDFNLPYKMANSGFYDIPLFIKEMIDGILALKEYLNNLGFCHIYAVFTSPPPKLPKSFWKDVFGLDQISELVRGKILFDFAVKLSALLPVINCLPDFVYSMDKLVCNKQFSRDEYDHHIDFISAQDIVYDKLKYIEGILPRRLEKHTSLYRHLGCDVSFIRKNNKPRLRTCR
;
A
#
# COMPACT_ATOMS: atom_id res chain seq x y z
N MET A 1 -8.54 -30.59 20.42
CA MET A 1 -7.19 -30.54 19.82
C MET A 1 -6.75 -29.13 19.41
N ILE A 2 -7.68 -28.22 19.05
CA ILE A 2 -7.35 -26.83 18.66
C ILE A 2 -7.26 -25.82 19.83
N LYS A 3 -7.78 -26.15 21.02
CA LYS A 3 -7.74 -25.27 22.20
C LYS A 3 -6.29 -24.96 22.58
N GLY A 4 -5.99 -23.69 22.86
CA GLY A 4 -4.64 -23.21 23.14
C GLY A 4 -3.76 -23.00 21.90
N LYS A 5 -4.27 -23.30 20.69
CA LYS A 5 -3.65 -22.95 19.40
C LYS A 5 -4.03 -21.53 19.00
N TYR A 6 -3.51 -21.07 17.87
CA TYR A 6 -3.73 -19.72 17.37
C TYR A 6 -4.13 -19.74 15.89
N ILE A 7 -4.71 -18.64 15.43
CA ILE A 7 -5.21 -18.45 14.07
C ILE A 7 -5.11 -16.99 13.67
N TYR A 8 -4.77 -16.72 12.41
CA TYR A 8 -4.98 -15.41 11.80
C TYR A 8 -6.35 -15.36 11.14
N LEU A 9 -7.15 -14.37 11.52
CA LEU A 9 -8.33 -13.96 10.76
C LEU A 9 -8.07 -12.53 10.27
N GLY A 10 -7.95 -12.35 8.94
CA GLY A 10 -7.49 -11.09 8.37
C GLY A 10 -6.09 -10.73 8.89
N CYS A 11 -5.94 -9.56 9.51
CA CYS A 11 -4.69 -9.08 10.10
C CYS A 11 -4.53 -9.38 11.60
N ASN A 12 -5.55 -9.96 12.25
CA ASN A 12 -5.57 -10.14 13.70
C ASN A 12 -5.20 -11.58 14.09
N LEU A 13 -4.35 -11.71 15.11
CA LEU A 13 -4.00 -12.99 15.72
C LEU A 13 -4.96 -13.29 16.87
N TYR A 14 -5.60 -14.46 16.80
CA TYR A 14 -6.51 -14.95 17.82
C TYR A 14 -5.99 -16.22 18.45
N LYS A 15 -6.29 -16.37 19.74
CA LYS A 15 -6.09 -17.60 20.50
C LYS A 15 -7.41 -18.35 20.64
N PHE A 16 -7.39 -19.65 20.37
CA PHE A 16 -8.51 -20.53 20.64
C PHE A 16 -8.66 -20.75 22.15
N VAL A 17 -9.81 -20.36 22.69
CA VAL A 17 -10.14 -20.54 24.11
C VAL A 17 -11.45 -21.31 24.28
N ASN A 18 -11.71 -21.74 25.51
CA ASN A 18 -13.00 -22.35 25.85
C ASN A 18 -14.12 -21.33 25.63
N PRO A 19 -15.24 -21.74 25.02
CA PRO A 19 -16.42 -20.90 24.99
C PRO A 19 -16.94 -20.70 26.41
N HIS A 20 -17.55 -19.54 26.66
CA HIS A 20 -18.09 -19.20 27.97
C HIS A 20 -19.37 -19.99 28.33
N LYS A 21 -20.03 -20.64 27.37
CA LYS A 21 -21.25 -21.45 27.58
C LYS A 21 -20.91 -22.94 27.65
N PHE A 22 -21.28 -23.60 28.75
CA PHE A 22 -21.00 -25.03 29.00
C PHE A 22 -21.65 -25.98 27.97
N ASP A 23 -22.81 -25.60 27.41
CA ASP A 23 -23.54 -26.41 26.41
C ASP A 23 -22.90 -26.37 25.01
N LEU A 24 -21.86 -25.57 24.80
CA LEU A 24 -21.11 -25.47 23.55
C LEU A 24 -19.75 -26.17 23.65
N SER A 25 -19.69 -27.34 24.30
CA SER A 25 -18.44 -28.05 24.61
C SER A 25 -17.56 -28.37 23.38
N GLU A 26 -18.18 -28.49 22.20
CA GLU A 26 -17.55 -28.70 20.89
C GLU A 26 -17.17 -27.41 20.15
N ALA A 27 -17.52 -26.23 20.69
CA ALA A 27 -17.18 -24.94 20.10
C ALA A 27 -15.90 -24.35 20.71
N VAL A 28 -15.46 -23.26 20.11
CA VAL A 28 -14.35 -22.42 20.56
C VAL A 28 -14.76 -20.95 20.52
N SER A 29 -14.20 -20.18 21.43
CA SER A 29 -14.15 -18.72 21.28
C SER A 29 -12.74 -18.31 20.87
N LEU A 30 -12.65 -17.11 20.32
CA LEU A 30 -11.40 -16.52 19.84
C LEU A 30 -11.14 -15.23 20.62
N ILE A 31 -10.01 -15.17 21.32
CA ILE A 31 -9.54 -13.94 21.97
C ILE A 31 -8.45 -13.33 21.10
N ASN A 32 -8.62 -12.08 20.71
CA ASN A 32 -7.58 -11.29 20.08
C ASN A 32 -6.42 -11.15 21.06
N VAL A 33 -5.24 -11.63 20.66
CA VAL A 33 -4.06 -11.66 21.53
C VAL A 33 -3.58 -10.25 21.89
N MET A 34 -3.84 -9.25 21.04
CA MET A 34 -3.43 -7.87 21.24
C MET A 34 -4.34 -7.09 22.17
N THR A 35 -5.66 -7.22 22.01
CA THR A 35 -6.63 -6.42 22.76
C THR A 35 -7.22 -7.16 23.96
N GLY A 36 -7.13 -8.49 23.98
CA GLY A 36 -7.83 -9.33 24.95
C GLY A 36 -9.34 -9.44 24.72
N GLU A 37 -9.84 -8.86 23.63
CA GLU A 37 -11.25 -8.87 23.26
C GLU A 37 -11.63 -10.12 22.48
N PHE A 38 -12.93 -10.44 22.43
CA PHE A 38 -13.44 -11.60 21.72
C PHE A 38 -13.83 -11.26 20.29
N ALA A 39 -13.47 -12.13 19.35
CA ALA A 39 -14.08 -12.10 18.03
C ALA A 39 -15.56 -12.49 18.17
N ARG A 40 -16.45 -11.62 17.72
CA ARG A 40 -17.89 -11.90 17.62
C ARG A 40 -18.39 -11.50 16.25
N HIS A 41 -19.43 -12.17 15.77
CA HIS A 41 -20.14 -11.68 14.61
C HIS A 41 -21.15 -10.60 14.99
N ARG A 42 -21.28 -9.55 14.18
CA ARG A 42 -22.33 -8.53 14.29
C ARG A 42 -22.66 -8.04 12.90
N ASP A 43 -23.96 -8.03 12.54
CA ASP A 43 -24.43 -7.57 11.24
C ASP A 43 -23.69 -8.21 10.02
N GLY A 44 -23.32 -9.49 10.16
CA GLY A 44 -22.66 -10.27 9.10
C GLY A 44 -21.15 -10.03 8.94
N ILE A 45 -20.51 -9.30 9.84
CA ILE A 45 -19.05 -9.11 9.88
C ILE A 45 -18.46 -9.58 11.21
N ILE A 46 -17.15 -9.87 11.23
CA ILE A 46 -16.41 -10.16 12.47
C ILE A 46 -15.84 -8.87 13.05
N ILE A 47 -16.09 -8.65 14.33
CA ILE A 47 -15.55 -7.53 15.11
C ILE A 47 -14.96 -8.04 16.42
N ASP A 48 -14.03 -7.28 16.99
CA ASP A 48 -13.53 -7.50 18.34
C ASP A 48 -14.42 -6.75 19.33
N SER A 49 -14.77 -7.40 20.44
CA SER A 49 -15.60 -6.82 21.49
C SER A 49 -15.21 -7.35 22.86
N SER A 50 -15.20 -6.45 23.83
CA SER A 50 -15.13 -6.80 25.25
C SER A 50 -16.25 -7.78 25.63
N TYR A 51 -15.97 -8.65 26.61
CA TYR A 51 -16.90 -9.69 27.06
C TYR A 51 -18.17 -9.10 27.66
N GLU A 52 -19.33 -9.58 27.18
CA GLU A 52 -20.65 -9.27 27.75
C GLU A 52 -21.28 -10.58 28.25
N ALA A 53 -21.76 -10.57 29.50
CA ALA A 53 -22.34 -11.75 30.15
C ALA A 53 -23.81 -11.96 29.75
N ASP A 54 -24.11 -11.95 28.45
CA ASP A 54 -25.44 -12.18 27.91
C ASP A 54 -25.46 -13.32 26.88
N GLU A 55 -26.64 -13.90 26.67
CA GLU A 55 -26.79 -15.08 25.82
C GLU A 55 -26.47 -14.81 24.34
N LEU A 56 -26.75 -13.60 23.84
CA LEU A 56 -26.48 -13.23 22.46
C LEU A 56 -24.97 -13.16 22.21
N PHE A 57 -24.24 -12.49 23.10
CA PHE A 57 -22.78 -12.44 23.05
C PHE A 57 -22.18 -13.85 23.00
N LEU A 58 -22.65 -14.75 23.87
CA LEU A 58 -22.15 -16.12 23.95
C LEU A 58 -22.26 -16.89 22.63
N TYR A 59 -23.37 -16.71 21.89
CA TYR A 59 -23.54 -17.34 20.58
C TYR A 59 -22.76 -16.63 19.48
N ASP A 60 -22.74 -15.29 19.50
CA ASP A 60 -22.07 -14.48 18.49
C ASP A 60 -20.53 -14.62 18.56
N SER A 61 -19.98 -14.92 19.74
CA SER A 61 -18.54 -15.08 20.01
C SER A 61 -18.08 -16.53 20.09
N SER A 62 -18.92 -17.50 19.71
CA SER A 62 -18.61 -18.92 19.74
C SER A 62 -18.77 -19.56 18.37
N PHE A 63 -17.78 -20.35 17.98
CA PHE A 63 -17.69 -20.96 16.66
C PHE A 63 -17.52 -22.47 16.78
N LYS A 64 -18.31 -23.23 16.01
CA LYS A 64 -17.99 -24.62 15.68
C LYS A 64 -16.83 -24.61 14.71
N PHE A 65 -16.10 -25.71 14.61
CA PHE A 65 -14.91 -25.76 13.77
C PHE A 65 -14.75 -27.12 13.09
N GLN A 66 -14.19 -27.10 11.89
CA GLN A 66 -13.76 -28.28 11.16
C GLN A 66 -12.29 -28.12 10.79
N VAL A 67 -11.45 -29.10 11.15
CA VAL A 67 -10.01 -29.09 10.86
C VAL A 67 -9.71 -29.99 9.67
N ILE A 68 -8.94 -29.48 8.71
CA ILE A 68 -8.45 -30.20 7.51
C ILE A 68 -6.98 -29.82 7.32
N ASP A 69 -6.07 -30.80 7.30
CA ASP A 69 -4.63 -30.64 6.99
C ASP A 69 -3.98 -29.40 7.66
N ASN A 70 -4.16 -29.27 8.98
CA ASN A 70 -3.67 -28.16 9.83
C ASN A 70 -4.31 -26.78 9.57
N SER A 71 -5.42 -26.74 8.87
CA SER A 71 -6.23 -25.54 8.73
C SER A 71 -7.63 -25.75 9.27
N VAL A 72 -8.36 -24.67 9.53
CA VAL A 72 -9.67 -24.70 10.16
C VAL A 72 -10.66 -23.81 9.43
N THR A 73 -11.89 -24.29 9.32
CA THR A 73 -13.07 -23.49 8.98
C THR A 73 -13.91 -23.31 10.23
N LEU A 74 -14.40 -22.08 10.44
CA LEU A 74 -15.15 -21.68 11.63
C LEU A 74 -16.60 -21.40 11.26
N PHE A 75 -17.53 -22.10 11.91
CA PHE A 75 -18.97 -22.03 11.68
C PHE A 75 -19.67 -21.34 12.85
N CYS A 76 -20.70 -20.56 12.58
CA CYS A 76 -21.46 -19.87 13.62
C CYS A 76 -22.20 -20.88 14.51
N THR A 77 -22.25 -20.61 15.82
CA THR A 77 -23.02 -21.45 16.77
C THR A 77 -24.46 -20.99 16.97
N ASN A 78 -24.79 -19.77 16.53
CA ASN A 78 -26.14 -19.23 16.64
C ASN A 78 -27.15 -20.18 15.95
N PRO A 79 -28.25 -20.59 16.63
CA PRO A 79 -29.23 -21.52 16.08
C PRO A 79 -29.82 -21.12 14.72
N GLY A 80 -29.92 -19.81 14.43
CA GLY A 80 -30.38 -19.31 13.13
C GLY A 80 -29.32 -19.32 12.02
N MET A 81 -28.06 -19.61 12.35
CA MET A 81 -26.90 -19.44 11.46
C MET A 81 -26.03 -20.70 11.34
N GLN A 82 -26.60 -21.88 11.58
CA GLN A 82 -25.84 -23.15 11.62
C GLN A 82 -25.14 -23.51 10.30
N MET A 83 -25.61 -22.97 9.17
CA MET A 83 -25.01 -23.16 7.84
C MET A 83 -24.01 -22.07 7.48
N TYR A 84 -23.68 -21.14 8.40
CA TYR A 84 -22.83 -20.00 8.10
C TYR A 84 -21.43 -20.16 8.67
N TYR A 85 -20.43 -19.67 7.95
CA TYR A 85 -19.03 -19.75 8.33
C TYR A 85 -18.30 -18.41 8.11
N ILE A 86 -17.15 -18.27 8.75
CA ILE A 86 -16.27 -17.12 8.57
C ILE A 86 -15.49 -17.30 7.27
N ALA A 87 -15.54 -16.28 6.40
CA ALA A 87 -14.74 -16.22 5.20
C ALA A 87 -14.04 -14.87 5.06
N ASP A 88 -12.87 -14.89 4.45
CA ASP A 88 -12.23 -13.69 3.93
C ASP A 88 -12.83 -13.35 2.55
N CYS A 89 -13.57 -12.24 2.50
CA CYS A 89 -14.16 -11.68 1.29
C CYS A 89 -13.43 -10.40 0.90
N ASN A 90 -12.27 -10.55 0.21
CA ASN A 90 -11.42 -9.44 -0.26
C ASN A 90 -10.90 -8.55 0.89
N GLY A 91 -10.37 -9.16 1.94
CA GLY A 91 -9.79 -8.51 3.11
C GLY A 91 -10.78 -8.10 4.20
N ILE A 92 -12.06 -8.46 4.04
CA ILE A 92 -13.10 -8.26 5.05
C ILE A 92 -13.60 -9.62 5.51
N LEU A 93 -13.48 -9.89 6.80
CA LEU A 93 -14.04 -11.08 7.42
C LEU A 93 -15.56 -10.95 7.50
N ARG A 94 -16.25 -11.85 6.80
CA ARG A 94 -17.71 -11.89 6.73
C ARG A 94 -18.25 -13.23 7.16
N ILE A 95 -19.50 -13.23 7.59
CA ILE A 95 -20.29 -14.43 7.80
C ILE A 95 -21.01 -14.76 6.50
N VAL A 96 -20.77 -15.95 5.95
CA VAL A 96 -21.28 -16.39 4.64
C VAL A 96 -21.98 -17.74 4.75
N GLN A 97 -22.97 -18.02 3.89
CA GLN A 97 -23.77 -19.24 3.92
C GLN A 97 -23.13 -20.38 3.09
N GLY A 98 -23.16 -21.60 3.63
CA GLY A 98 -22.53 -22.84 3.14
C GLY A 98 -22.72 -23.23 1.68
N GLU A 99 -23.83 -22.84 1.05
CA GLU A 99 -24.18 -23.24 -0.32
C GLU A 99 -23.77 -22.22 -1.40
N GLN A 100 -23.22 -21.07 -1.00
CA GLN A 100 -22.77 -20.06 -1.94
C GLN A 100 -21.27 -19.80 -1.78
N PHE A 101 -20.54 -19.83 -2.90
CA PHE A 101 -19.18 -19.32 -3.12
C PHE A 101 -18.00 -20.28 -2.87
N SER A 102 -17.49 -20.84 -3.97
CA SER A 102 -16.16 -21.46 -4.12
C SER A 102 -15.00 -20.44 -4.23
N ASN A 103 -15.28 -19.14 -4.08
CA ASN A 103 -14.36 -18.06 -4.45
C ASN A 103 -13.76 -17.29 -3.25
N TYR A 104 -14.16 -17.62 -2.02
CA TYR A 104 -13.67 -16.96 -0.80
C TYR A 104 -12.85 -17.92 0.05
N LEU A 105 -11.82 -17.40 0.71
CA LEU A 105 -10.97 -18.20 1.58
C LEU A 105 -11.69 -18.42 2.93
N SER A 106 -12.00 -19.67 3.23
CA SER A 106 -12.66 -20.09 4.47
C SER A 106 -11.82 -21.06 5.31
N LEU A 107 -10.61 -21.33 4.84
CA LEU A 107 -9.70 -22.30 5.41
C LEU A 107 -8.49 -21.55 5.94
N PHE A 108 -8.39 -21.45 7.27
CA PHE A 108 -7.39 -20.64 7.96
C PHE A 108 -6.34 -21.53 8.63
N PRO A 109 -5.04 -21.28 8.45
CA PRO A 109 -4.00 -22.08 9.08
C PRO A 109 -4.05 -22.04 10.61
N ILE A 110 -3.92 -23.21 11.26
CA ILE A 110 -3.81 -23.36 12.71
C ILE A 110 -2.33 -23.27 13.11
N LEU A 111 -2.05 -22.56 14.19
CA LEU A 111 -0.69 -22.29 14.68
C LEU A 111 -0.48 -22.95 16.05
N ASP A 112 0.60 -23.72 16.19
CA ASP A 112 0.84 -24.60 17.34
C ASP A 112 1.26 -23.92 18.64
N LYS A 113 1.81 -22.73 18.50
CA LYS A 113 2.23 -21.81 19.54
C LYS A 113 1.62 -20.47 19.21
N GLU A 114 1.63 -19.53 20.15
CA GLU A 114 1.47 -18.13 19.77
C GLU A 114 2.54 -17.96 18.72
N ALA A 115 2.12 -17.74 17.46
CA ALA A 115 3.08 -17.60 16.40
C ALA A 115 3.89 -16.40 16.83
N THR A 116 5.06 -16.72 17.38
CA THR A 116 6.00 -15.77 17.85
C THR A 116 6.50 -15.17 16.55
N PHE A 117 5.84 -14.09 16.11
CA PHE A 117 6.58 -12.85 16.09
C PHE A 117 7.19 -12.78 17.48
N VAL A 118 8.40 -13.30 17.59
CA VAL A 118 9.12 -13.36 18.86
C VAL A 118 9.12 -11.92 19.34
N LYS A 119 8.41 -11.58 20.41
CA LYS A 119 8.54 -10.26 21.03
C LYS A 119 9.91 -10.10 21.74
N ASP A 120 10.65 -11.22 21.83
CA ASP A 120 12.02 -11.35 22.33
C ASP A 120 13.06 -11.74 21.23
N SER A 121 12.70 -11.58 19.96
CA SER A 121 13.64 -11.43 18.83
C SER A 121 13.16 -10.50 17.71
N LEU A 122 11.97 -9.90 17.86
CA LEU A 122 11.87 -8.46 17.84
C LEU A 122 12.72 -8.00 19.03
N PRO A 123 13.78 -7.21 18.82
CA PRO A 123 14.38 -6.55 19.96
C PRO A 123 13.27 -5.79 20.68
N ILE A 124 13.46 -5.48 21.95
CA ILE A 124 12.86 -4.27 22.54
C ILE A 124 13.06 -3.21 21.46
N GLN A 125 12.01 -2.90 20.70
CA GLN A 125 12.15 -2.05 19.54
C GLN A 125 12.34 -0.68 20.13
N ASN A 126 13.62 -0.32 20.31
CA ASN A 126 14.05 1.05 20.17
C ASN A 126 13.25 1.59 19.00
N GLU A 127 12.69 2.79 19.14
CA GLU A 127 11.98 3.53 18.10
C GLU A 127 12.79 3.70 16.78
N ASN A 128 13.97 3.08 16.68
CA ASN A 128 14.94 3.01 15.60
C ASN A 128 14.74 1.88 14.55
N GLU A 129 13.70 1.03 14.58
CA GLU A 129 13.54 -0.08 13.60
C GLU A 129 12.49 0.12 12.48
N ARG A 130 11.60 1.11 12.57
CA ARG A 130 10.62 1.38 11.49
C ARG A 130 11.33 1.78 10.20
N LYS A 131 10.89 1.23 9.07
CA LYS A 131 11.41 1.56 7.74
C LYS A 131 10.49 2.54 7.04
N VAL A 132 11.06 3.30 6.10
CA VAL A 132 10.28 4.02 5.09
C VAL A 132 10.57 3.38 3.74
N VAL A 133 9.53 2.83 3.11
CA VAL A 133 9.62 2.20 1.79
C VAL A 133 8.94 3.11 0.78
N ALA A 134 9.66 3.51 -0.26
CA ALA A 134 9.10 4.35 -1.31
C ALA A 134 8.99 3.59 -2.63
N PHE A 135 7.77 3.37 -3.09
CA PHE A 135 7.46 2.81 -4.40
C PHE A 135 7.15 3.92 -5.38
N GLY A 136 7.50 3.72 -6.65
CA GLY A 136 7.09 4.66 -7.68
C GLY A 136 7.95 4.71 -8.91
N SER A 137 7.84 5.82 -9.63
CA SER A 137 8.62 6.12 -10.84
C SER A 137 9.94 6.84 -10.53
N SER A 138 10.65 7.36 -11.54
CA SER A 138 11.82 8.23 -11.35
C SER A 138 11.54 9.49 -10.53
N SER A 139 10.29 9.97 -10.48
CA SER A 139 9.93 11.09 -9.61
C SER A 139 10.01 10.78 -8.10
N THR A 140 10.05 9.50 -7.73
CA THR A 140 10.22 9.03 -6.34
C THR A 140 11.62 9.34 -5.81
N GLU A 141 12.57 9.65 -6.69
CA GLU A 141 13.94 10.04 -6.34
C GLU A 141 13.97 11.21 -5.35
N ILE A 142 12.95 12.07 -5.30
CA ILE A 142 12.81 13.11 -4.26
C ILE A 142 13.02 12.57 -2.84
N PHE A 143 12.57 11.34 -2.55
CA PHE A 143 12.77 10.72 -1.23
C PHE A 143 14.21 10.25 -1.01
N ASP A 144 15.00 9.99 -2.06
CA ASP A 144 16.44 9.74 -1.96
C ASP A 144 17.20 11.01 -1.54
N TYR A 145 16.68 12.20 -1.89
CA TYR A 145 17.22 13.48 -1.43
C TYR A 145 16.86 13.74 0.03
N ILE A 146 15.69 13.27 0.48
CA ILE A 146 15.21 13.48 1.84
C ILE A 146 15.79 12.46 2.82
N PHE A 147 15.86 11.18 2.45
CA PHE A 147 16.18 10.06 3.34
C PHE A 147 17.38 9.21 2.91
N GLY A 148 18.06 9.53 1.82
CA GLY A 148 19.02 8.62 1.17
C GLY A 148 20.19 8.16 2.04
N ASP A 149 20.65 8.96 3.00
CA ASP A 149 21.71 8.56 3.93
C ASP A 149 21.22 7.60 5.04
N ASN A 150 19.91 7.39 5.15
CA ASN A 150 19.31 6.61 6.21
C ASN A 150 19.19 5.13 5.82
N GLU A 151 19.77 4.24 6.62
CA GLU A 151 19.72 2.80 6.38
C GLU A 151 18.31 2.21 6.47
N ASN A 152 17.39 2.91 7.14
CA ASN A 152 15.99 2.53 7.26
C ASN A 152 15.14 2.94 6.05
N TYR A 153 15.71 3.70 5.10
CA TYR A 153 15.05 4.07 3.86
C TYR A 153 15.26 3.01 2.76
N LEU A 154 14.17 2.59 2.13
CA LEU A 154 14.16 1.54 1.10
C LEU A 154 13.54 2.09 -0.20
N PRO A 155 14.38 2.50 -1.19
CA PRO A 155 13.91 3.05 -2.46
C PRO A 155 13.47 1.93 -3.40
N PHE A 156 12.20 1.54 -3.33
CA PHE A 156 11.58 0.52 -4.19
C PHE A 156 10.94 1.13 -5.43
N TRP A 157 11.58 2.12 -6.03
CA TRP A 157 11.09 2.80 -7.22
C TRP A 157 11.89 2.41 -8.47
N ALA A 158 11.35 2.70 -9.65
CA ALA A 158 12.03 2.40 -10.92
C ALA A 158 11.63 3.39 -12.01
N SER A 159 12.55 3.76 -12.89
CA SER A 159 12.22 4.62 -14.03
C SER A 159 11.17 3.95 -14.94
N GLY A 160 10.24 4.75 -15.46
CA GLY A 160 9.17 4.28 -16.37
C GLY A 160 8.05 3.48 -15.70
N TRP A 161 8.02 3.39 -14.37
CA TRP A 161 6.95 2.66 -13.68
C TRP A 161 5.68 3.51 -13.55
N SER A 162 4.59 3.03 -14.16
CA SER A 162 3.28 3.69 -14.16
C SER A 162 2.33 3.09 -13.13
N ALA A 163 1.38 3.91 -12.65
CA ALA A 163 0.28 3.48 -11.79
C ALA A 163 -0.53 2.37 -12.48
N ARG A 164 -0.89 2.55 -13.76
CA ARG A 164 -1.69 1.57 -14.51
C ARG A 164 -0.97 0.25 -14.75
N GLY A 165 0.36 0.25 -14.73
CA GLY A 165 1.18 -0.96 -14.79
C GLY A 165 1.01 -1.86 -13.57
N LEU A 166 0.57 -1.31 -12.43
CA LEU A 166 0.33 -2.05 -11.19
C LEU A 166 -0.91 -2.96 -11.25
N ARG A 167 -1.76 -2.85 -12.29
CA ARG A 167 -2.84 -3.83 -12.53
C ARG A 167 -2.32 -5.25 -12.76
N LYS A 168 -1.04 -5.41 -13.10
CA LYS A 168 -0.33 -6.69 -13.13
C LYS A 168 0.49 -6.90 -11.86
N ILE A 169 -0.13 -6.73 -10.69
CA ILE A 169 0.57 -6.50 -9.42
C ILE A 169 1.58 -7.59 -9.08
N ASN A 170 1.24 -8.86 -9.32
CA ASN A 170 2.11 -9.99 -9.02
C ASN A 170 3.41 -9.97 -9.83
N GLU A 171 3.35 -9.58 -11.11
CA GLU A 171 4.55 -9.41 -11.94
C GLU A 171 5.39 -8.23 -11.47
N GLN A 172 4.74 -7.13 -11.06
CA GLN A 172 5.43 -5.92 -10.60
C GLN A 172 6.13 -6.11 -9.25
N MET A 173 5.51 -6.85 -8.34
CA MET A 173 6.00 -7.02 -6.96
C MET A 173 6.95 -8.19 -6.78
N LYS A 174 6.99 -9.13 -7.72
CA LYS A 174 7.87 -10.31 -7.68
C LYS A 174 9.33 -9.98 -7.32
N PRO A 175 9.98 -8.94 -7.88
CA PRO A 175 11.37 -8.59 -7.55
C PRO A 175 11.57 -8.12 -6.09
N TYR A 176 10.50 -7.66 -5.44
CA TYR A 176 10.54 -7.06 -4.10
C TYR A 176 10.07 -8.02 -3.00
N LEU A 177 9.31 -9.06 -3.33
CA LEU A 177 8.64 -9.96 -2.38
C LEU A 177 9.58 -10.48 -1.28
N ASN A 178 10.74 -11.02 -1.64
CA ASN A 178 11.70 -11.57 -0.67
C ASN A 178 12.24 -10.54 0.34
N THR A 179 12.19 -9.26 -0.03
CA THR A 179 12.56 -8.16 0.87
C THR A 179 11.35 -7.71 1.67
N LEU A 180 10.18 -7.54 1.03
CA LEU A 180 8.93 -7.10 1.66
C LEU A 180 8.48 -7.98 2.82
N ILE A 181 8.67 -9.30 2.73
CA ILE A 181 8.32 -10.24 3.81
C ILE A 181 9.18 -10.03 5.07
N LYS A 182 10.36 -9.41 4.95
CA LYS A 182 11.33 -9.18 6.05
C LYS A 182 11.22 -7.78 6.67
N ILE A 183 10.52 -6.86 6.02
CA ILE A 183 10.37 -5.49 6.50
C ILE A 183 9.32 -5.47 7.64
N PRO A 184 9.56 -4.71 8.74
CA PRO A 184 8.58 -4.51 9.80
C PRO A 184 7.24 -4.00 9.26
N LYS A 185 6.12 -4.57 9.72
CA LYS A 185 4.80 -4.33 9.13
C LYS A 185 4.16 -3.00 9.53
N ASP A 186 4.68 -2.40 10.60
CA ASP A 186 4.41 -1.03 11.01
C ASP A 186 5.26 0.02 10.26
N SER A 187 6.00 -0.38 9.22
CA SER A 187 6.77 0.54 8.37
C SER A 187 5.86 1.44 7.54
N VAL A 188 6.33 2.67 7.27
CA VAL A 188 5.65 3.63 6.41
C VAL A 188 5.91 3.29 4.94
N ILE A 189 4.84 3.16 4.17
CA ILE A 189 4.87 2.95 2.73
C ILE A 189 4.43 4.23 2.01
N LEU A 190 5.27 4.75 1.12
CA LEU A 190 4.98 5.88 0.26
C LEU A 190 4.79 5.38 -1.19
N LEU A 191 3.65 5.70 -1.80
CA LEU A 191 3.30 5.35 -3.17
C LEU A 191 3.36 6.59 -4.06
N HIS A 192 4.40 6.73 -4.87
CA HIS A 192 4.67 7.88 -5.73
C HIS A 192 4.55 7.52 -7.22
N PHE A 193 3.32 7.57 -7.72
CA PHE A 193 3.00 7.18 -9.08
C PHE A 193 2.13 8.25 -9.76
N GLY A 194 2.09 8.20 -11.10
CA GLY A 194 1.18 9.00 -11.92
C GLY A 194 1.89 9.91 -12.94
N SER A 195 3.07 10.43 -12.63
CA SER A 195 3.82 11.28 -13.58
C SER A 195 4.15 10.53 -14.88
N VAL A 196 4.56 9.27 -14.80
CA VAL A 196 4.81 8.44 -15.99
C VAL A 196 3.55 8.26 -16.85
N ASP A 197 2.39 8.11 -16.20
CA ASP A 197 1.13 7.98 -16.89
C ASP A 197 0.80 9.26 -17.67
N THR A 198 0.92 10.43 -17.04
CA THR A 198 0.59 11.71 -17.66
C THR A 198 1.63 12.17 -18.68
N ASP A 199 2.91 11.90 -18.44
CA ASP A 199 4.01 12.44 -19.25
C ASP A 199 4.35 11.57 -20.46
N PHE A 200 4.17 10.26 -20.37
CA PHE A 200 4.60 9.33 -21.43
C PHE A 200 3.45 8.49 -21.94
N ASN A 201 2.70 7.82 -21.06
CA ASN A 201 1.74 6.83 -21.52
C ASN A 201 0.51 7.45 -22.19
N LEU A 202 -0.04 8.53 -21.63
CA LEU A 202 -1.20 9.21 -22.21
C LEU A 202 -0.87 9.83 -23.57
N PRO A 203 0.20 10.64 -23.73
CA PRO A 203 0.57 11.21 -25.03
C PRO A 203 0.82 10.15 -26.09
N TYR A 204 1.56 9.09 -25.73
CA TYR A 204 1.80 7.97 -26.64
C TYR A 204 0.49 7.33 -27.11
N LYS A 205 -0.47 7.10 -26.21
CA LYS A 205 -1.77 6.54 -26.58
C LYS A 205 -2.61 7.50 -27.42
N MET A 206 -2.63 8.79 -27.08
CA MET A 206 -3.36 9.80 -27.86
C MET A 206 -2.83 9.91 -29.29
N ALA A 207 -1.51 9.87 -29.47
CA ALA A 207 -0.87 9.91 -30.78
C ALA A 207 -1.21 8.67 -31.63
N ASN A 208 -1.27 7.48 -31.02
CA ASN A 208 -1.47 6.22 -31.74
C ASN A 208 -2.94 5.81 -31.91
N SER A 209 -3.86 6.27 -31.05
CA SER A 209 -5.26 5.83 -31.03
C SER A 209 -6.27 6.94 -31.34
N GLY A 210 -5.84 8.20 -31.48
CA GLY A 210 -6.66 9.31 -31.96
C GLY A 210 -7.73 9.85 -30.99
N PHE A 211 -8.09 9.10 -29.94
CA PHE A 211 -9.01 9.53 -28.88
C PHE A 211 -8.70 8.80 -27.57
N TYR A 212 -8.84 9.50 -26.43
CA TYR A 212 -8.66 8.88 -25.11
C TYR A 212 -9.69 9.37 -24.09
N ASP A 213 -10.38 8.42 -23.45
CA ASP A 213 -11.31 8.65 -22.35
C ASP A 213 -10.51 8.98 -21.08
N ILE A 214 -10.39 10.27 -20.76
CA ILE A 214 -9.67 10.77 -19.59
C ILE A 214 -10.28 10.28 -18.26
N PRO A 215 -11.61 10.32 -18.04
CA PRO A 215 -12.22 9.69 -16.88
C PRO A 215 -11.81 8.23 -16.67
N LEU A 216 -11.86 7.40 -17.74
CA LEU A 216 -11.42 6.02 -17.68
C LEU A 216 -9.91 5.92 -17.42
N PHE A 217 -9.09 6.79 -18.03
CA PHE A 217 -7.65 6.84 -17.77
C PHE A 217 -7.33 6.97 -16.29
N ILE A 218 -7.97 7.95 -15.63
CA ILE A 218 -7.76 8.23 -14.22
C ILE A 218 -8.27 7.05 -13.38
N LYS A 219 -9.40 6.45 -13.76
CA LYS A 219 -9.87 5.22 -13.09
C LYS A 219 -8.84 4.10 -13.17
N GLU A 220 -8.26 3.84 -14.34
CA GLU A 220 -7.22 2.81 -14.48
C GLU A 220 -5.99 3.10 -13.61
N MET A 221 -5.62 4.37 -13.44
CA MET A 221 -4.52 4.77 -12.55
C MET A 221 -4.86 4.47 -11.09
N ILE A 222 -6.07 4.83 -10.65
CA ILE A 222 -6.59 4.55 -9.30
C ILE A 222 -6.62 3.05 -9.05
N ASP A 223 -7.18 2.26 -9.96
CA ASP A 223 -7.26 0.80 -9.85
C ASP A 223 -5.87 0.18 -9.64
N GLY A 224 -4.85 0.71 -10.32
CA GLY A 224 -3.46 0.27 -10.14
C GLY A 224 -2.90 0.56 -8.74
N ILE A 225 -3.15 1.74 -8.19
CA ILE A 225 -2.70 2.08 -6.82
C ILE A 225 -3.43 1.22 -5.78
N LEU A 226 -4.74 1.01 -5.96
CA LEU A 226 -5.53 0.18 -5.06
C LEU A 226 -5.06 -1.28 -5.09
N ALA A 227 -4.72 -1.82 -6.27
CA ALA A 227 -4.16 -3.17 -6.38
C ALA A 227 -2.83 -3.31 -5.61
N LEU A 228 -1.96 -2.29 -5.66
CA LEU A 228 -0.72 -2.28 -4.87
C LEU A 228 -0.99 -2.15 -3.37
N LYS A 229 -1.90 -1.25 -2.98
CA LYS A 229 -2.32 -1.10 -1.57
C LYS A 229 -2.85 -2.44 -1.02
N GLU A 230 -3.74 -3.10 -1.75
CA GLU A 230 -4.30 -4.39 -1.37
C GLU A 230 -3.21 -5.46 -1.25
N TYR A 231 -2.30 -5.55 -2.22
CA TYR A 231 -1.16 -6.47 -2.16
C TYR A 231 -0.29 -6.24 -0.91
N LEU A 232 0.00 -4.99 -0.57
CA LEU A 232 0.80 -4.65 0.61
C LEU A 232 0.05 -4.88 1.91
N ASN A 233 -1.26 -4.61 1.96
CA ASN A 233 -2.13 -4.97 3.07
C ASN A 233 -2.12 -6.48 3.32
N ASN A 234 -2.19 -7.29 2.26
CA ASN A 234 -2.11 -8.75 2.35
C ASN A 234 -0.74 -9.24 2.86
N LEU A 235 0.30 -8.42 2.75
CA LEU A 235 1.61 -8.66 3.35
C LEU A 235 1.74 -8.12 4.79
N GLY A 236 0.68 -7.52 5.33
CA GLY A 236 0.59 -7.00 6.70
C GLY A 236 0.83 -5.50 6.88
N PHE A 237 1.16 -4.75 5.82
CA PHE A 237 1.41 -3.31 5.96
C PHE A 237 0.12 -2.53 6.15
N CYS A 238 0.10 -1.54 7.04
CA CYS A 238 -1.09 -0.71 7.30
C CYS A 238 -0.86 0.80 7.12
N HIS A 239 0.38 1.28 7.20
CA HIS A 239 0.72 2.70 7.04
C HIS A 239 1.07 3.05 5.58
N ILE A 240 0.05 3.09 4.72
CA ILE A 240 0.23 3.29 3.27
C ILE A 240 -0.34 4.64 2.83
N TYR A 241 0.52 5.47 2.22
CA TYR A 241 0.20 6.82 1.77
C TYR A 241 0.49 6.98 0.29
N ALA A 242 -0.43 7.54 -0.48
CA ALA A 242 -0.12 8.04 -1.81
C ALA A 242 0.50 9.44 -1.71
N VAL A 243 1.56 9.70 -2.46
CA VAL A 243 2.30 10.97 -2.40
C VAL A 243 2.40 11.58 -3.79
N PHE A 244 2.06 12.86 -3.90
CA PHE A 244 2.10 13.60 -5.15
C PHE A 244 3.01 14.82 -5.03
N THR A 245 4.11 14.84 -5.77
CA THR A 245 5.08 15.95 -5.72
C THR A 245 5.45 16.53 -7.08
N SER A 246 5.02 15.93 -8.18
CA SER A 246 5.60 16.21 -9.50
C SER A 246 4.58 16.76 -10.48
N PRO A 247 4.18 18.04 -10.37
CA PRO A 247 3.44 18.69 -11.44
C PRO A 247 4.31 18.73 -12.72
N PRO A 248 3.70 18.73 -13.91
CA PRO A 248 4.45 18.71 -15.16
C PRO A 248 5.27 20.01 -15.33
N PRO A 249 6.57 19.92 -15.67
CA PRO A 249 7.35 21.11 -15.99
C PRO A 249 6.96 21.68 -17.34
N LYS A 250 7.18 22.99 -17.48
CA LYS A 250 7.03 23.70 -18.75
C LYS A 250 8.27 23.47 -19.60
N LEU A 251 8.14 22.61 -20.60
CA LEU A 251 9.23 22.25 -21.51
C LEU A 251 8.82 22.50 -22.96
N PRO A 252 9.77 22.86 -23.85
CA PRO A 252 9.46 23.02 -25.26
C PRO A 252 9.05 21.69 -25.87
N LYS A 253 8.17 21.73 -26.88
CA LYS A 253 7.74 20.52 -27.60
C LYS A 253 8.92 19.76 -28.22
N SER A 254 9.95 20.48 -28.67
CA SER A 254 11.18 19.89 -29.22
C SER A 254 11.87 18.98 -28.21
N PHE A 255 11.95 19.35 -26.93
CA PHE A 255 12.53 18.49 -25.90
C PHE A 255 11.87 17.11 -25.89
N TRP A 256 10.53 17.05 -25.90
CA TRP A 256 9.81 15.78 -25.90
C TRP A 256 10.00 14.99 -27.18
N LYS A 257 10.04 15.68 -28.33
CA LYS A 257 10.24 15.04 -29.62
C LYS A 257 11.66 14.50 -29.78
N ASP A 258 12.66 15.31 -29.43
CA ASP A 258 14.07 15.03 -29.65
C ASP A 258 14.61 14.00 -28.65
N VAL A 259 14.18 14.09 -27.38
CA VAL A 259 14.67 13.20 -26.31
C VAL A 259 13.87 11.90 -26.24
N PHE A 260 12.55 11.96 -26.44
CA PHE A 260 11.66 10.81 -26.22
C PHE A 260 10.92 10.34 -27.48
N GLY A 261 11.01 11.05 -28.60
CA GLY A 261 10.24 10.72 -29.80
C GLY A 261 8.73 10.96 -29.66
N LEU A 262 8.31 11.75 -28.66
CA LEU A 262 6.90 11.90 -28.29
C LEU A 262 6.32 13.24 -28.70
N ASP A 263 5.15 13.20 -29.34
CA ASP A 263 4.32 14.39 -29.55
C ASP A 263 3.51 14.67 -28.28
N GLN A 264 4.07 15.55 -27.45
CA GLN A 264 3.56 15.82 -26.11
C GLN A 264 2.26 16.63 -26.11
N ILE A 265 1.36 16.30 -25.19
CA ILE A 265 0.14 17.08 -24.92
C ILE A 265 0.44 18.24 -23.96
N SER A 266 -0.43 19.25 -23.96
CA SER A 266 -0.29 20.44 -23.12
C SER A 266 0.01 20.10 -21.66
N GLU A 267 1.00 20.79 -21.07
CA GLU A 267 1.33 20.70 -19.65
C GLU A 267 0.14 21.01 -18.75
N LEU A 268 -0.77 21.89 -19.17
CA LEU A 268 -1.99 22.22 -18.43
C LEU A 268 -2.94 21.02 -18.36
N VAL A 269 -3.05 20.26 -19.44
CA VAL A 269 -3.89 19.04 -19.49
C VAL A 269 -3.27 17.95 -18.60
N ARG A 270 -1.96 17.72 -18.71
CA ARG A 270 -1.24 16.77 -17.84
C ARG A 270 -1.40 17.13 -16.37
N GLY A 271 -1.26 18.42 -16.05
CA GLY A 271 -1.41 18.95 -14.70
C GLY A 271 -2.80 18.72 -14.15
N LYS A 272 -3.84 19.07 -14.93
CA LYS A 272 -5.23 18.83 -14.54
C LYS A 272 -5.51 17.35 -14.26
N ILE A 273 -5.03 16.44 -15.11
CA ILE A 273 -5.22 15.00 -14.92
C ILE A 273 -4.54 14.52 -13.63
N LEU A 274 -3.33 15.01 -13.34
CA LEU A 274 -2.61 14.64 -12.13
C LEU A 274 -3.33 15.15 -10.86
N PHE A 275 -3.87 16.37 -10.88
CA PHE A 275 -4.68 16.91 -9.78
C PHE A 275 -6.00 16.15 -9.61
N ASP A 276 -6.72 15.89 -10.69
CA ASP A 276 -7.96 15.10 -10.67
C ASP A 276 -7.70 13.69 -10.14
N PHE A 277 -6.57 13.09 -10.50
CA PHE A 277 -6.13 11.81 -9.97
C PHE A 277 -5.88 11.88 -8.45
N ALA A 278 -5.11 12.87 -7.98
CA ALA A 278 -4.82 13.03 -6.55
C ALA A 278 -6.11 13.24 -5.72
N VAL A 279 -7.03 14.08 -6.19
CA VAL A 279 -8.31 14.37 -5.52
C VAL A 279 -9.22 13.14 -5.49
N LYS A 280 -9.32 12.40 -6.60
CA LYS A 280 -10.15 11.18 -6.62
C LYS A 280 -9.55 10.08 -5.75
N LEU A 281 -8.23 9.97 -5.71
CA LEU A 281 -7.53 8.96 -4.91
C LEU A 281 -7.64 9.25 -3.40
N SER A 282 -7.66 10.51 -2.98
CA SER A 282 -7.76 10.89 -1.56
C SER A 282 -9.06 10.46 -0.89
N ALA A 283 -10.10 10.15 -1.67
CA ALA A 283 -11.33 9.57 -1.15
C ALA A 283 -11.21 8.07 -0.78
N LEU A 284 -10.10 7.41 -1.16
CA LEU A 284 -9.95 5.94 -1.10
C LEU A 284 -8.73 5.49 -0.27
N LEU A 285 -7.73 6.35 -0.10
CA LEU A 285 -6.61 6.14 0.81
C LEU A 285 -5.99 7.49 1.27
N PRO A 286 -5.22 7.49 2.36
CA PRO A 286 -4.47 8.67 2.78
C PRO A 286 -3.56 9.21 1.66
N VAL A 287 -3.64 10.53 1.43
CA VAL A 287 -2.87 11.22 0.40
C VAL A 287 -2.08 12.37 1.01
N ILE A 288 -0.79 12.42 0.68
CA ILE A 288 0.10 13.55 0.91
C ILE A 288 0.23 14.32 -0.41
N ASN A 289 -0.57 15.38 -0.55
CA ASN A 289 -0.64 16.16 -1.78
C ASN A 289 0.24 17.43 -1.67
N CYS A 290 1.39 17.41 -2.32
CA CYS A 290 2.30 18.57 -2.42
C CYS A 290 2.11 19.35 -3.72
N LEU A 291 1.23 18.90 -4.64
CA LEU A 291 1.04 19.56 -5.93
C LEU A 291 0.65 21.05 -5.82
N PRO A 292 -0.25 21.47 -4.91
CA PRO A 292 -0.61 22.88 -4.75
C PRO A 292 0.58 23.78 -4.40
N ASP A 293 1.57 23.25 -3.69
CA ASP A 293 2.77 23.99 -3.27
C ASP A 293 3.78 24.15 -4.42
N PHE A 294 3.70 23.31 -5.46
CA PHE A 294 4.67 23.27 -6.55
C PHE A 294 4.18 23.87 -7.88
N VAL A 295 2.88 24.14 -8.01
CA VAL A 295 2.34 24.74 -9.24
C VAL A 295 2.51 26.25 -9.27
N TYR A 296 2.50 26.82 -10.48
CA TYR A 296 2.52 28.27 -10.67
C TYR A 296 1.31 28.96 -10.02
N SER A 297 0.12 28.36 -10.16
CA SER A 297 -1.12 28.80 -9.50
C SER A 297 -2.19 27.70 -9.63
N MET A 298 -3.28 27.77 -8.87
CA MET A 298 -4.39 26.82 -9.01
C MET A 298 -5.11 26.90 -10.37
N ASP A 299 -4.99 28.02 -11.09
CA ASP A 299 -5.50 28.15 -12.47
C ASP A 299 -4.49 27.68 -13.54
N LYS A 300 -3.23 27.49 -13.15
CA LYS A 300 -2.13 27.07 -14.02
C LYS A 300 -1.35 25.95 -13.33
N LEU A 301 -1.90 24.74 -13.45
CA LEU A 301 -1.42 23.50 -12.82
C LEU A 301 -0.14 22.96 -13.46
N VAL A 302 0.86 23.82 -13.61
CA VAL A 302 2.17 23.54 -14.21
C VAL A 302 3.23 23.87 -13.18
N CYS A 303 4.33 23.12 -13.15
CA CYS A 303 5.41 23.35 -12.21
C CYS A 303 5.88 24.82 -12.24
N ASN A 304 6.01 25.42 -11.06
CA ASN A 304 6.58 26.74 -10.89
C ASN A 304 8.07 26.70 -11.27
N LYS A 305 8.59 27.76 -11.89
CA LYS A 305 10.00 27.83 -12.32
C LYS A 305 10.97 27.66 -11.14
N GLN A 306 10.59 28.07 -9.93
CA GLN A 306 11.43 27.90 -8.74
C GLN A 306 11.69 26.43 -8.36
N PHE A 307 10.85 25.50 -8.84
CA PHE A 307 10.99 24.05 -8.64
C PHE A 307 11.31 23.30 -9.93
N SER A 308 11.71 24.01 -10.99
CA SER A 308 12.12 23.42 -12.26
C SER A 308 13.64 23.49 -12.37
N ARG A 309 14.27 22.47 -12.94
CA ARG A 309 15.71 22.48 -13.18
C ARG A 309 16.10 23.59 -14.16
N ASP A 310 17.36 24.00 -14.11
CA ASP A 310 17.92 24.98 -15.06
C ASP A 310 18.06 24.38 -16.46
N GLU A 311 18.57 23.15 -16.54
CA GLU A 311 18.57 22.35 -17.76
C GLU A 311 17.20 21.71 -18.00
N TYR A 312 16.88 21.45 -19.27
CA TYR A 312 15.61 20.82 -19.62
C TYR A 312 15.53 19.40 -19.05
N ASP A 313 14.60 19.23 -18.11
CA ASP A 313 14.30 17.96 -17.48
C ASP A 313 12.81 17.86 -17.19
N HIS A 314 12.27 16.66 -17.33
CA HIS A 314 10.87 16.35 -17.05
C HIS A 314 10.59 16.15 -15.55
N HIS A 315 11.63 16.11 -14.71
CA HIS A 315 11.50 16.13 -13.26
C HIS A 315 11.46 17.56 -12.71
N ILE A 316 10.85 17.69 -11.54
CA ILE A 316 11.09 18.85 -10.69
C ILE A 316 12.56 18.87 -10.23
N ASP A 317 13.01 20.03 -9.78
CA ASP A 317 14.25 20.14 -9.05
C ASP A 317 14.08 19.59 -7.62
N PHE A 318 14.68 18.43 -7.37
CA PHE A 318 14.56 17.76 -6.07
C PHE A 318 15.32 18.49 -4.95
N ILE A 319 16.34 19.29 -5.28
CA ILE A 319 17.11 20.06 -4.31
C ILE A 319 16.23 21.17 -3.71
N SER A 320 15.53 21.91 -4.57
CA SER A 320 14.62 22.99 -4.19
C SER A 320 13.33 22.47 -3.53
N ALA A 321 12.81 21.30 -3.95
CA ALA A 321 11.53 20.78 -3.50
C ALA A 321 11.56 20.02 -2.15
N GLN A 322 12.71 19.47 -1.76
CA GLN A 322 12.79 18.49 -0.64
C GLN A 322 12.26 19.01 0.70
N ASP A 323 12.40 20.31 0.98
CA ASP A 323 11.95 20.88 2.26
C ASP A 323 10.42 20.90 2.35
N ILE A 324 9.76 21.32 1.27
CA ILE A 324 8.30 21.34 1.19
C ILE A 324 7.73 19.93 1.30
N VAL A 325 8.32 18.96 0.60
CA VAL A 325 7.88 17.56 0.68
C VAL A 325 8.07 17.03 2.11
N TYR A 326 9.22 17.25 2.73
CA TYR A 326 9.47 16.79 4.09
C TYR A 326 8.52 17.44 5.11
N ASP A 327 8.22 18.73 4.96
CA ASP A 327 7.29 19.44 5.84
C ASP A 327 5.87 18.84 5.84
N LYS A 328 5.43 18.25 4.73
CA LYS A 328 4.15 17.53 4.65
C LYS A 328 4.23 16.12 5.23
N LEU A 329 5.41 15.50 5.19
CA LEU A 329 5.61 14.12 5.65
C LEU A 329 5.91 14.01 7.15
N LYS A 330 6.57 15.01 7.76
CA LYS A 330 7.15 14.94 9.11
C LYS A 330 6.16 14.62 10.24
N TYR A 331 4.87 14.76 9.98
CA TYR A 331 3.80 14.46 10.93
C TYR A 331 3.26 13.04 10.83
N ILE A 332 3.70 12.26 9.84
CA ILE A 332 3.37 10.84 9.73
C ILE A 332 4.13 10.11 10.84
N GLU A 333 3.41 9.39 11.68
CA GLU A 333 4.01 8.55 12.71
C GLU A 333 4.93 7.51 12.06
N GLY A 334 6.17 7.38 12.57
CA GLY A 334 7.16 6.44 12.03
C GLY A 334 7.87 6.92 10.76
N ILE A 335 7.65 8.15 10.28
CA ILE A 335 8.46 8.73 9.22
C ILE A 335 9.90 8.94 9.71
N LEU A 336 10.87 8.72 8.83
CA LEU A 336 12.28 8.95 9.16
C LEU A 336 12.58 10.45 9.30
N PRO A 337 13.58 10.82 10.11
CA PRO A 337 14.12 12.16 10.05
C PRO A 337 14.69 12.43 8.65
N ARG A 338 14.64 13.70 8.23
CA ARG A 338 15.40 14.14 7.05
C ARG A 338 16.88 13.86 7.29
N ARG A 339 17.60 13.54 6.21
CA ARG A 339 19.05 13.39 6.19
C ARG A 339 19.79 14.51 6.93
N LEU A 340 20.89 14.14 7.58
CA LEU A 340 21.80 15.10 8.19
C LEU A 340 22.61 15.72 7.04
N GLU A 341 22.49 17.04 6.90
CA GLU A 341 22.89 17.82 5.72
C GLU A 341 21.99 17.60 4.50
N LYS A 342 21.36 18.69 4.06
CA LYS A 342 20.51 18.74 2.88
C LYS A 342 21.30 18.30 1.65
N HIS A 343 20.73 17.44 0.80
CA HIS A 343 21.40 17.12 -0.46
C HIS A 343 21.31 18.30 -1.42
N THR A 344 22.45 18.77 -1.92
CA THR A 344 22.55 20.00 -2.73
C THR A 344 23.05 19.78 -4.16
N SER A 345 23.26 18.53 -4.57
CA SER A 345 23.71 18.17 -5.91
C SER A 345 22.76 17.20 -6.57
N LEU A 346 22.66 17.20 -7.89
CA LEU A 346 21.88 16.19 -8.59
C LEU A 346 22.61 14.84 -8.56
N TYR A 347 21.89 13.76 -8.22
CA TYR A 347 22.44 12.42 -8.35
C TYR A 347 22.72 12.09 -9.82
N ARG A 348 23.78 11.31 -10.04
CA ARG A 348 24.05 10.76 -11.36
C ARG A 348 22.94 9.77 -11.74
N HIS A 349 22.40 9.93 -12.94
CA HIS A 349 21.43 8.98 -13.46
C HIS A 349 22.02 7.56 -13.53
N LEU A 350 21.36 6.62 -12.85
CA LEU A 350 21.63 5.20 -12.92
C LEU A 350 20.49 4.56 -13.71
N GLY A 351 20.80 3.95 -14.85
CA GLY A 351 19.82 3.36 -15.78
C GLY A 351 19.13 2.08 -15.24
N CYS A 352 18.43 2.21 -14.11
CA CYS A 352 17.62 1.16 -13.50
C CYS A 352 16.14 1.43 -13.76
N ASP A 353 15.66 1.03 -14.94
CA ASP A 353 14.23 1.07 -15.27
C ASP A 353 13.48 -0.17 -14.76
N VAL A 354 12.15 -0.11 -14.85
CA VAL A 354 11.28 -1.22 -14.40
C VAL A 354 11.55 -2.52 -15.16
N SER A 355 11.96 -2.46 -16.42
CA SER A 355 12.27 -3.64 -17.24
C SER A 355 13.55 -4.32 -16.76
N PHE A 356 14.57 -3.54 -16.40
CA PHE A 356 15.81 -4.00 -15.80
C PHE A 356 15.54 -4.71 -14.47
N ILE A 357 14.71 -4.13 -13.59
CA ILE A 357 14.35 -4.75 -12.30
C ILE A 357 13.63 -6.08 -12.50
N ARG A 358 12.66 -6.15 -13.42
CA ARG A 358 11.94 -7.39 -13.73
C ARG A 358 12.88 -8.47 -14.28
N LYS A 359 13.78 -8.11 -15.20
CA LYS A 359 14.75 -9.04 -15.80
C LYS A 359 15.70 -9.62 -14.75
N ASN A 360 16.19 -8.80 -13.84
CA ASN A 360 17.14 -9.22 -12.82
C ASN A 360 16.50 -9.77 -11.54
N ASN A 361 15.17 -9.65 -11.42
CA ASN A 361 14.36 -10.07 -10.29
C ASN A 361 14.93 -9.61 -8.94
N LYS A 362 15.40 -8.36 -8.88
CA LYS A 362 15.98 -7.73 -7.69
C LYS A 362 15.57 -6.27 -7.62
N PRO A 363 15.39 -5.70 -6.41
CA PRO A 363 15.19 -4.27 -6.25
C PRO A 363 16.34 -3.48 -6.86
N ARG A 364 16.08 -2.21 -7.19
CA ARG A 364 17.13 -1.29 -7.61
C ARG A 364 18.20 -1.12 -6.52
N LEU A 365 19.39 -0.72 -6.93
CA LEU A 365 20.40 -0.23 -5.99
C LEU A 365 20.00 1.16 -5.48
N ARG A 366 20.36 1.47 -4.23
CA ARG A 366 20.19 2.82 -3.66
C ARG A 366 20.93 3.84 -4.54
N THR A 367 20.29 4.98 -4.79
CA THR A 367 20.87 6.08 -5.60
C THR A 367 22.03 6.75 -4.86
N CYS A 368 21.87 6.91 -3.56
CA CYS A 368 22.90 7.27 -2.58
C CYS A 368 23.88 6.11 -2.38
N ARG A 369 25.18 6.37 -2.52
CA ARG A 369 26.27 5.46 -2.15
C ARG A 369 27.17 6.14 -1.14
#